data_AF-A0A517CM69-F1
#
_entry.id   AF-A0A517CM69-F1
#
_cell.length_a   1.000
_cell.length_b   1.000
_cell.length_c   1.000
_cell.angle_alpha   90.00
_cell.angle_beta   90.00
_cell.angle_gamma   90.00
#
_symmetry.space_group_name_H-M   'P 1'
#
loop_
_entity.id
_entity.type
_entity.pdbx_description
1 polymer ?
#
loop_
_entity_poly.entity_id
_entity_poly.type
_entity_poly.pdbx_seq_one_letter_code
_entity_poly.pdbx_strand_id
1 'polypeptide(L)'
;MNDNYIMKVLDFKQEYMITKEEKVQIEEARDVAKVVNSIEGLGNSTRERFIMLGLDNKSYVTFIYNVHIGTLNASLIHPRDCFKAAIENNSASVIFVHNHPSQNAFRSPEDVYTSKRLALCGEILGIQVLDSIIVTQEEYYSLHENDELELGIDTKDLF
;
A
#
# COMPACT_ATOMS: atom_id res chain seq x y z
N MET A 1 13.29 33.01 4.70
CA MET A 1 14.03 32.37 5.81
C MET A 1 15.42 32.07 5.28
N ASN A 2 16.46 32.27 6.10
CA ASN A 2 17.86 32.15 5.71
C ASN A 2 18.26 30.67 5.58
N ASP A 3 18.89 30.27 4.48
CA ASP A 3 19.33 28.88 4.20
C ASP A 3 20.54 28.41 5.03
N ASN A 4 20.89 29.13 6.10
CA ASN A 4 22.14 28.96 6.87
C ASN A 4 21.96 28.29 8.25
N TYR A 5 20.81 27.69 8.55
CA TYR A 5 20.57 27.06 9.85
C TYR A 5 20.19 25.59 9.71
N ILE A 6 20.78 24.75 10.56
CA ILE A 6 20.41 23.33 10.69
C ILE A 6 19.19 23.23 11.60
N MET A 7 18.13 22.60 11.11
CA MET A 7 16.93 22.32 11.88
C MET A 7 17.21 21.20 12.87
N LYS A 8 16.76 21.37 14.12
CA LYS A 8 16.72 20.27 15.10
C LYS A 8 15.35 19.60 15.01
N VAL A 9 15.33 18.31 14.66
CA VAL A 9 14.13 17.49 14.80
C VAL A 9 13.89 17.25 16.29
N LEU A 10 12.73 17.66 16.79
CA LEU A 10 12.39 17.53 18.21
C LEU A 10 11.54 16.29 18.48
N ASP A 11 10.59 15.99 17.60
CA ASP A 11 9.64 14.89 17.77
C ASP A 11 9.00 14.51 16.42
N PHE A 12 8.47 13.29 16.33
CA PHE A 12 7.62 12.80 15.24
C PHE A 12 6.28 12.34 15.82
N LYS A 13 5.19 12.99 15.40
CA LYS A 13 3.83 12.69 15.90
C LYS A 13 2.98 12.07 14.81
N GLN A 14 2.37 10.92 15.11
CA GLN A 14 1.33 10.29 14.30
C GLN A 14 0.01 10.23 15.08
N GLU A 15 -1.11 10.46 14.40
CA GLU A 15 -2.46 10.41 14.96
C GLU A 15 -3.26 9.26 14.35
N TYR A 16 -4.11 8.63 15.16
CA TYR A 16 -4.87 7.45 14.79
C TYR A 16 -6.35 7.63 15.08
N MET A 17 -7.19 7.05 14.24
CA MET A 17 -8.61 6.84 14.51
C MET A 17 -8.84 5.35 14.74
N ILE A 18 -9.48 5.00 15.86
CA ILE A 18 -9.88 3.62 16.14
C ILE A 18 -11.14 3.32 15.30
N THR A 19 -11.04 2.32 14.43
CA THR A 19 -12.16 1.83 13.63
C THR A 19 -13.06 0.93 14.47
N LYS A 20 -14.27 0.60 14.00
CA LYS A 20 -15.23 -0.22 14.78
C LYS A 20 -14.98 -1.72 14.61
N GLU A 21 -14.18 -2.07 13.62
CA GLU A 21 -13.85 -3.42 13.19
C GLU A 21 -12.76 -4.03 14.07
N GLU A 22 -12.88 -5.32 14.35
CA GLU A 22 -11.80 -6.09 14.96
C GLU A 22 -10.65 -6.29 13.96
N LYS A 23 -9.47 -6.64 14.48
CA LYS A 23 -8.32 -6.99 13.62
C LYS A 23 -8.70 -8.16 12.70
N VAL A 24 -8.55 -7.94 11.40
CA VAL A 24 -8.76 -8.96 10.38
C VAL A 24 -7.43 -9.62 10.04
N GLN A 25 -7.40 -10.95 10.05
CA GLN A 25 -6.29 -11.71 9.52
C GLN A 25 -6.47 -11.86 8.01
N ILE A 26 -5.42 -11.57 7.24
CA ILE A 26 -5.43 -11.74 5.79
C ILE A 26 -4.88 -13.12 5.44
N GLU A 27 -5.71 -13.95 4.81
CA GLU A 27 -5.30 -15.26 4.26
C GLU A 27 -5.23 -15.23 2.73
N GLU A 28 -6.13 -14.48 2.08
CA GLU A 28 -6.21 -14.34 0.62
C GLU A 28 -6.48 -12.89 0.18
N ALA A 29 -6.27 -12.58 -1.11
CA ALA A 29 -6.48 -11.23 -1.65
C ALA A 29 -7.94 -10.76 -1.51
N ARG A 30 -8.90 -11.70 -1.53
CA ARG A 30 -10.32 -11.43 -1.27
C ARG A 30 -10.55 -10.81 0.11
N ASP A 31 -9.79 -11.20 1.13
CA ASP A 31 -9.93 -10.65 2.47
C ASP A 31 -9.54 -9.18 2.50
N VAL A 32 -8.48 -8.82 1.77
CA VAL A 32 -8.08 -7.42 1.60
C VAL A 32 -9.19 -6.62 0.95
N ALA A 33 -9.76 -7.11 -0.16
CA ALA A 33 -10.86 -6.44 -0.86
C ALA A 33 -12.07 -6.21 0.05
N LYS A 34 -12.44 -7.19 0.89
CA LYS A 34 -13.52 -7.04 1.88
C LYS A 34 -13.19 -5.97 2.92
N VAL A 35 -11.98 -6.00 3.50
CA VAL A 35 -11.54 -5.06 4.53
C VAL A 35 -11.58 -3.63 4.02
N VAL A 36 -10.97 -3.36 2.87
CA VAL A 36 -10.89 -2.00 2.31
C VAL A 36 -12.24 -1.47 1.86
N ASN A 37 -13.12 -2.34 1.35
CA ASN A 37 -14.48 -1.92 1.00
C ASN A 37 -15.34 -1.65 2.25
N SER A 38 -15.19 -2.45 3.30
CA SER A 38 -15.93 -2.26 4.56
C SER A 38 -15.51 -1.00 5.31
N ILE A 39 -14.20 -0.77 5.44
CA ILE A 39 -13.66 0.32 6.28
C ILE A 39 -13.58 1.63 5.51
N GLU A 40 -13.10 1.60 4.26
CA GLU A 40 -12.80 2.80 3.49
C GLU A 40 -13.82 3.12 2.40
N GLY A 41 -14.76 2.20 2.12
CA GLY A 41 -15.65 2.30 0.95
C GLY A 41 -14.89 2.40 -0.37
N LEU A 42 -13.67 1.83 -0.42
CA LEU A 42 -12.68 2.12 -1.46
C LEU A 42 -13.21 1.81 -2.87
N GLY A 43 -13.77 0.62 -3.07
CA GLY A 43 -14.30 0.15 -4.34
C GLY A 43 -15.55 0.88 -4.84
N ASN A 44 -16.17 1.75 -4.05
CA ASN A 44 -17.26 2.63 -4.48
C ASN A 44 -16.84 4.11 -4.51
N SER A 45 -15.54 4.40 -4.40
CA SER A 45 -15.05 5.76 -4.40
C SER A 45 -15.07 6.36 -5.81
N THR A 46 -15.64 7.56 -5.93
CA THR A 46 -15.62 8.34 -7.19
C THR A 46 -14.26 8.99 -7.47
N ARG A 47 -13.32 8.88 -6.52
CA ARG A 47 -11.94 9.30 -6.68
C ARG A 47 -11.05 8.08 -6.62
N GLU A 48 -10.01 8.11 -7.44
CA GLU A 48 -8.92 7.16 -7.34
C GLU A 48 -8.16 7.39 -6.03
N ARG A 49 -7.92 6.32 -5.28
CA ARG A 49 -7.22 6.35 -4.01
C ARG A 49 -6.20 5.23 -4.00
N PHE A 50 -4.98 5.55 -3.61
CA PHE A 50 -3.92 4.59 -3.36
C PHE A 50 -3.73 4.48 -1.85
N ILE A 51 -3.99 3.31 -1.30
CA ILE A 51 -3.91 3.04 0.13
C ILE A 51 -2.92 1.91 0.41
N MET A 52 -2.50 1.83 1.66
CA MET A 52 -1.62 0.80 2.17
C MET A 52 -2.22 0.18 3.43
N LEU A 53 -2.18 -1.14 3.52
CA LEU A 53 -2.46 -1.88 4.74
C LEU A 53 -1.11 -2.29 5.34
N GLY A 54 -0.89 -1.94 6.61
CA GLY A 54 0.21 -2.49 7.38
C GLY A 54 -0.20 -3.79 8.06
N LEU A 55 0.68 -4.79 8.03
CA LEU A 55 0.45 -6.11 8.61
C LEU A 55 1.48 -6.42 9.70
N ASP A 56 1.08 -7.21 10.69
CA ASP A 56 1.99 -7.83 11.65
C ASP A 56 2.50 -9.20 11.15
N ASN A 57 3.40 -9.83 11.93
CA ASN A 57 4.01 -11.13 11.59
C ASN A 57 3.01 -12.30 11.48
N LYS A 58 1.75 -12.09 11.87
CA LYS A 58 0.66 -13.08 11.76
C LYS A 58 -0.35 -12.68 10.67
N SER A 59 -0.01 -11.71 9.84
CA SER A 59 -0.86 -11.16 8.78
C SER A 59 -2.15 -10.50 9.29
N TYR A 60 -2.17 -9.99 10.53
CA TYR A 60 -3.28 -9.14 10.96
C TYR A 60 -3.08 -7.71 10.47
N VAL A 61 -4.15 -7.11 9.96
CA VAL A 61 -4.19 -5.68 9.62
C VAL A 61 -4.03 -4.87 10.90
N THR A 62 -2.96 -4.06 10.96
CA THR A 62 -2.67 -3.19 12.11
C THR A 62 -3.11 -1.75 11.88
N PHE A 63 -3.10 -1.30 10.62
CA PHE A 63 -3.59 0.02 10.23
C PHE A 63 -3.86 0.08 8.73
N ILE A 64 -4.62 1.09 8.32
CA ILE A 64 -4.85 1.48 6.93
C ILE A 64 -4.39 2.92 6.76
N TYR A 65 -3.67 3.21 5.68
CA TYR A 65 -3.15 4.55 5.39
C TYR A 65 -3.46 4.97 3.96
N ASN A 66 -4.03 6.17 3.80
CA ASN A 66 -4.23 6.80 2.49
C ASN A 66 -2.93 7.44 2.04
N VAL A 67 -2.22 6.80 1.11
CA VAL A 67 -0.96 7.30 0.55
C VAL A 67 -1.23 8.42 -0.45
N HIS A 68 -2.25 8.25 -1.31
CA HIS A 68 -2.61 9.24 -2.33
C HIS A 68 -4.11 9.27 -2.62
N ILE A 69 -4.64 10.44 -2.99
CA ILE A 69 -6.03 10.63 -3.43
C ILE A 69 -6.03 11.50 -4.69
N GLY A 70 -6.49 10.95 -5.81
CA GLY A 70 -6.41 11.54 -7.15
C GLY A 70 -5.75 10.57 -8.13
N THR A 71 -5.52 11.03 -9.35
CA THR A 71 -5.02 10.16 -10.45
C THR A 71 -3.72 9.44 -10.08
N LEU A 72 -3.67 8.14 -10.29
CA LEU A 72 -2.50 7.30 -10.05
C LEU A 72 -1.49 7.47 -11.20
N ASN A 73 -0.73 8.55 -11.18
CA ASN A 73 0.48 8.62 -12.00
C ASN A 73 1.64 8.00 -11.22
N ALA A 74 2.42 7.10 -11.84
CA ALA A 74 3.61 6.50 -11.22
C ALA A 74 4.65 7.53 -10.74
N SER A 75 4.62 8.76 -11.29
CA SER A 75 5.44 9.88 -10.82
C SER A 75 4.95 10.50 -9.50
N LEU A 76 3.68 10.30 -9.13
CA LEU A 76 3.05 10.79 -7.91
C LEU A 76 3.20 9.78 -6.75
N ILE A 77 3.27 8.48 -7.04
CA ILE A 77 3.47 7.44 -6.02
C ILE A 77 4.96 7.22 -5.78
N HIS A 78 5.51 7.91 -4.79
CA HIS A 78 6.91 7.79 -4.41
C HIS A 78 7.11 6.79 -3.27
N PRO A 79 8.04 5.81 -3.37
CA PRO A 79 8.24 4.80 -2.32
C PRO A 79 8.45 5.37 -0.91
N ARG A 80 9.20 6.48 -0.78
CA ARG A 80 9.40 7.16 0.51
C ARG A 80 8.09 7.54 1.22
N ASP A 81 7.06 7.91 0.47
CA ASP A 81 5.78 8.36 1.02
C ASP A 81 4.90 7.14 1.36
N CYS A 82 4.99 6.08 0.56
CA CYS A 82 4.36 4.79 0.84
C CYS A 82 4.89 4.15 2.13
N PHE A 83 6.21 4.02 2.26
CA PHE A 83 6.83 3.27 3.35
C PHE A 83 6.98 4.07 4.64
N LYS A 84 6.82 5.40 4.63
CA LYS A 84 6.90 6.20 5.85
C LYS A 84 5.96 5.69 6.94
N ALA A 85 4.68 5.49 6.61
CA ALA A 85 3.71 4.98 7.57
C ALA A 85 4.06 3.54 8.02
N ALA A 86 4.55 2.69 7.12
CA ALA A 86 4.94 1.32 7.46
C ALA A 86 6.09 1.29 8.47
N ILE A 87 7.10 2.13 8.26
CA ILE A 87 8.27 2.26 9.15
C ILE A 87 7.83 2.76 10.52
N GLU A 88 7.09 3.87 10.59
CA GLU A 88 6.64 4.47 11.85
C GLU A 88 5.73 3.52 12.67
N ASN A 89 5.07 2.58 12.00
CA ASN A 89 4.14 1.63 12.62
C ASN A 89 4.72 0.22 12.80
N ASN A 90 6.02 0.03 12.55
CA ASN A 90 6.70 -1.26 12.69
C ASN A 90 6.00 -2.40 11.92
N SER A 91 5.54 -2.11 10.70
CA SER A 91 4.93 -3.13 9.83
C SER A 91 5.91 -4.25 9.53
N ALA A 92 5.47 -5.50 9.69
CA ALA A 92 6.23 -6.66 9.23
C ALA A 92 6.19 -6.76 7.70
N SER A 93 5.04 -6.43 7.12
CA SER A 93 4.81 -6.40 5.68
C SER A 93 3.66 -5.45 5.34
N VAL A 94 3.47 -5.18 4.05
CA VAL A 94 2.42 -4.29 3.57
C VAL A 94 1.69 -4.86 2.35
N ILE A 95 0.46 -4.41 2.15
CA ILE A 95 -0.31 -4.61 0.92
C ILE A 95 -0.74 -3.25 0.40
N PHE A 96 -0.50 -2.99 -0.89
CA PHE A 96 -0.99 -1.79 -1.55
C PHE A 96 -2.31 -2.05 -2.24
N VAL A 97 -3.22 -1.07 -2.19
CA VAL A 97 -4.54 -1.21 -2.81
C VAL A 97 -4.94 0.08 -3.48
N HIS A 98 -5.57 -0.01 -4.65
CA HIS A 98 -6.24 1.13 -5.26
C HIS A 98 -7.54 0.77 -5.96
N ASN A 99 -8.34 1.78 -6.24
CA ASN A 99 -9.56 1.67 -7.04
C ASN A 99 -9.46 2.51 -8.31
N HIS A 100 -10.10 2.05 -9.36
CA HIS A 100 -10.36 2.88 -10.53
C HIS A 100 -11.80 3.42 -10.47
N PRO A 101 -12.04 4.74 -10.60
CA PRO A 101 -13.39 5.31 -10.64
C PRO A 101 -14.26 4.76 -11.78
N SER A 102 -13.65 4.14 -12.79
CA SER A 102 -14.33 3.41 -13.86
C SER A 102 -14.99 2.11 -13.40
N GLN A 103 -14.79 1.69 -12.14
CA GLN A 103 -15.35 0.47 -11.55
C GLN A 103 -14.93 -0.82 -12.29
N ASN A 104 -13.76 -0.80 -12.90
CA ASN A 104 -13.15 -1.98 -13.50
C ASN A 104 -11.85 -2.31 -12.76
N ALA A 105 -11.70 -3.56 -12.31
CA ALA A 105 -10.50 -4.04 -11.63
C ALA A 105 -9.31 -4.30 -12.57
N PHE A 106 -9.39 -3.89 -13.84
CA PHE A 106 -8.29 -4.06 -14.79
C PHE A 106 -7.03 -3.30 -14.38
N ARG A 107 -5.89 -4.00 -14.43
CA ARG A 107 -4.55 -3.45 -14.18
C ARG A 107 -3.96 -2.77 -15.42
N SER A 108 -3.50 -1.54 -15.27
CA SER A 108 -2.70 -0.83 -16.27
C SER A 108 -1.22 -1.25 -16.21
N PRO A 109 -0.44 -1.02 -17.28
CA PRO A 109 1.02 -1.17 -17.24
C PRO A 109 1.68 -0.33 -16.14
N GLU A 110 1.14 0.86 -15.87
CA GLU A 110 1.60 1.77 -14.84
C GLU A 110 1.41 1.20 -13.42
N ASP A 111 0.31 0.48 -13.19
CA ASP A 111 0.05 -0.21 -11.92
C ASP A 111 1.14 -1.24 -11.66
N VAL A 112 1.40 -2.10 -12.64
CA VAL A 112 2.43 -3.15 -12.56
C VAL A 112 3.80 -2.56 -12.31
N TYR A 113 4.16 -1.51 -13.07
CA TYR A 113 5.43 -0.83 -12.89
C TYR A 113 5.57 -0.25 -11.47
N THR A 114 4.52 0.41 -10.98
CA THR A 114 4.50 1.01 -9.64
C THR A 114 4.60 -0.07 -8.57
N SER A 115 3.83 -1.15 -8.69
CA SER A 115 3.83 -2.26 -7.75
C SER A 115 5.17 -2.99 -7.69
N LYS A 116 5.79 -3.28 -8.84
CA LYS A 116 7.15 -3.87 -8.88
C LYS A 116 8.20 -2.95 -8.29
N ARG A 117 8.13 -1.65 -8.59
CA ARG A 117 9.04 -0.66 -7.98
C ARG A 117 8.89 -0.63 -6.46
N LEU A 118 7.66 -0.68 -5.95
CA LEU A 118 7.39 -0.72 -4.51
C LEU A 118 7.84 -2.03 -3.88
N ALA A 119 7.62 -3.17 -4.54
CA ALA A 119 8.10 -4.47 -4.08
C ALA A 119 9.62 -4.49 -3.94
N LEU A 120 10.35 -3.99 -4.93
CA LEU A 120 11.81 -3.84 -4.85
C LEU A 120 12.25 -2.95 -3.68
N CYS A 121 11.57 -1.83 -3.45
CA CYS A 121 11.86 -0.98 -2.29
C CYS A 121 11.54 -1.67 -0.97
N GLY A 122 10.47 -2.47 -0.91
CA GLY A 122 10.11 -3.25 0.27
C GLY A 122 11.18 -4.26 0.65
N GLU A 123 11.75 -4.95 -0.34
CA GLU A 123 12.89 -5.87 -0.16
C GLU A 123 14.11 -5.15 0.42
N ILE A 124 14.46 -3.98 -0.12
CA ILE A 124 15.58 -3.15 0.37
C ILE A 124 15.34 -2.68 1.82
N LEU A 125 14.10 -2.34 2.17
CA LEU A 125 13.73 -1.83 3.49
C LEU A 125 13.50 -2.93 4.52
N GLY A 126 13.43 -4.21 4.11
CA GLY A 126 13.02 -5.31 4.96
C GLY A 126 11.53 -5.27 5.34
N ILE A 127 10.70 -4.61 4.53
CA ILE A 127 9.23 -4.53 4.69
C ILE A 127 8.61 -5.06 3.40
N GLN A 128 8.32 -6.37 3.38
CA GLN A 128 7.86 -7.04 2.17
C GLN A 128 6.52 -6.48 1.68
N VAL A 129 6.40 -6.27 0.37
CA VAL A 129 5.11 -6.00 -0.28
C VAL A 129 4.51 -7.36 -0.66
N LEU A 130 3.48 -7.80 0.07
CA LEU A 130 2.88 -9.11 -0.17
C LEU A 130 2.01 -9.11 -1.43
N ASP A 131 1.31 -8.01 -1.67
CA ASP A 131 0.44 -7.87 -2.84
C ASP A 131 0.22 -6.40 -3.20
N SER A 132 -0.21 -6.19 -4.44
CA SER A 132 -0.80 -4.96 -4.91
C SER A 132 -2.14 -5.28 -5.56
N ILE A 133 -3.23 -4.77 -5.00
CA ILE A 133 -4.58 -5.17 -5.38
C ILE A 133 -5.34 -3.98 -5.97
N ILE A 134 -6.08 -4.22 -7.03
CA ILE A 134 -7.05 -3.28 -7.59
C ILE A 134 -8.43 -3.73 -7.14
N VAL A 135 -9.23 -2.85 -6.56
CA VAL A 135 -10.55 -3.19 -6.05
C VAL A 135 -11.64 -2.36 -6.72
N THR A 136 -12.78 -3.00 -6.91
CA THR A 136 -14.07 -2.36 -7.18
C THR A 136 -15.04 -2.75 -6.07
N GLN A 137 -16.31 -2.36 -6.20
CA GLN A 137 -17.34 -2.75 -5.23
C GLN A 137 -17.56 -4.27 -5.22
N GLU A 138 -17.41 -4.95 -6.36
CA GLU A 138 -17.80 -6.35 -6.52
C GLU A 138 -16.62 -7.27 -6.87
N GLU A 139 -15.55 -6.70 -7.43
CA GLU A 139 -14.42 -7.45 -7.98
C GLU A 139 -13.09 -6.94 -7.42
N TYR A 140 -12.05 -7.75 -7.60
CA TYR A 140 -10.68 -7.34 -7.34
C TYR A 140 -9.74 -8.00 -8.35
N TYR A 141 -8.54 -7.44 -8.46
CA TYR A 141 -7.43 -8.02 -9.22
C TYR A 141 -6.18 -7.98 -8.34
N SER A 142 -5.62 -9.15 -8.06
CA SER A 142 -4.38 -9.31 -7.30
C SER A 142 -3.21 -9.48 -8.26
N LEU A 143 -2.17 -8.65 -8.12
CA LEU A 143 -0.95 -8.83 -8.92
C LEU A 143 -0.17 -10.06 -8.44
N HIS A 144 -0.20 -10.39 -7.15
CA HIS A 144 0.45 -11.58 -6.61
C HIS A 144 -0.18 -12.88 -7.14
N GLU A 145 -1.51 -13.01 -7.13
CA GLU A 145 -2.21 -14.21 -7.63
C GLU A 145 -2.02 -14.44 -9.14
N ASN A 146 -1.60 -13.42 -9.88
CA ASN A 146 -1.35 -13.48 -11.32
C ASN A 146 0.15 -13.51 -11.67
N ASP A 147 1.05 -13.71 -10.69
CA ASP A 147 2.51 -13.74 -10.85
C ASP A 147 3.11 -12.44 -11.43
N GLU A 148 2.46 -11.31 -11.21
CA GLU A 148 2.81 -10.02 -11.82
C GLU A 148 3.59 -9.10 -10.89
N LEU A 149 3.82 -9.53 -9.65
CA LEU A 149 4.64 -8.83 -8.67
C LEU A 149 6.10 -9.31 -8.66
N GLU A 150 6.42 -10.39 -9.38
CA GLU A 150 7.77 -10.94 -9.45
C GLU A 150 8.77 -9.93 -10.05
N LEU A 151 9.90 -9.76 -9.36
CA LEU A 151 10.93 -8.79 -9.73
C LEU A 151 11.85 -9.27 -10.84
N GLY A 152 11.87 -10.57 -11.14
CA GLY A 152 12.74 -11.16 -12.18
C GLY A 152 14.24 -11.01 -11.90
N ILE A 153 14.61 -10.66 -10.67
CA ILE A 153 15.98 -10.54 -10.17
C ILE A 153 16.04 -11.25 -8.81
N ASP A 154 17.18 -11.89 -8.50
CA ASP A 154 17.43 -12.34 -7.13
C ASP A 154 17.79 -11.10 -6.31
N THR A 155 16.95 -10.76 -5.34
CA THR A 155 17.18 -9.56 -4.51
C THR A 155 18.38 -9.72 -3.60
N LYS A 156 18.90 -10.94 -3.41
CA LYS A 156 20.19 -11.18 -2.75
C LYS A 156 21.36 -10.63 -3.54
N ASP A 157 21.23 -10.42 -4.85
CA ASP A 157 22.28 -9.83 -5.69
C ASP A 157 22.37 -8.30 -5.56
N LEU A 158 21.42 -7.66 -4.84
CA LEU A 158 21.43 -6.22 -4.59
C LEU A 158 22.32 -5.81 -3.41
N PHE A 159 22.82 -6.79 -2.64
CA PHE A 159 23.58 -6.59 -1.39
C PHE A 159 24.76 -7.58 -1.28
#